data_AF-A0A2J7ZG52-F1
#
_entry.id   AF-A0A2J7ZG52-F1
#
_cell.length_a   1.000
_cell.length_b   1.000
_cell.length_c   1.000
_cell.angle_alpha   90.00
_cell.angle_beta   90.00
_cell.angle_gamma   90.00
#
_symmetry.space_group_name_H-M   'P 1'
#
loop_
_entity.id
_entity.type
_entity.pdbx_description
1 polymer ?
#
loop_
_entity_poly.entity_id
_entity_poly.type
_entity_poly.pdbx_seq_one_letter_code
_entity_poly.pdbx_strand_id
1 'polypeptide(L)'
;AVAPQDQLASAKKCGHMGGKVLVPTREFVQKLTAARLAADVMDVPTIIVARTDALGAFLLTSDADERDKAFLTGERTPEGYFCMRGGIESAIARGLAYAPFADMVWFETGEPNMEEAKSGVSRKRSAPRPPRPPGGTTVDDLTFRIKRAADGR
;
A
#
# COMPACT_ATOMS: atom_id res chain seq x y z
N ALA A 1 15.75 -2.40 0.40
CA ALA A 1 14.33 -2.09 0.13
C ALA A 1 13.55 -2.18 1.43
N VAL A 2 12.57 -1.32 1.65
CA VAL A 2 11.71 -1.32 2.86
C VAL A 2 10.26 -1.44 2.42
N ALA A 3 9.47 -2.25 3.13
CA ALA A 3 8.05 -2.46 2.84
C ALA A 3 7.18 -2.19 4.08
N PRO A 4 6.87 -0.92 4.40
CA PRO A 4 5.93 -0.58 5.47
C PRO A 4 4.52 -1.11 5.15
N GLN A 5 3.71 -1.38 6.18
CA GLN A 5 2.33 -1.85 6.06
C GLN A 5 1.35 -0.91 6.78
N ASP A 6 0.13 -0.79 6.26
CA ASP A 6 -0.93 0.09 6.78
C ASP A 6 -1.79 -0.53 7.89
N GLN A 7 -1.40 -1.71 8.38
CA GLN A 7 -1.96 -2.32 9.58
C GLN A 7 -1.27 -1.78 10.84
N LEU A 8 -2.06 -1.55 11.89
CA LEU A 8 -1.56 -1.14 13.20
C LEU A 8 -0.62 -2.22 13.77
N ALA A 9 0.61 -1.83 14.12
CA ALA A 9 1.66 -2.76 14.55
C ALA A 9 1.32 -3.53 15.85
N SER A 10 0.62 -2.89 16.79
CA SER A 10 0.20 -3.48 18.07
C SER A 10 -1.00 -4.44 17.94
N ALA A 11 -1.78 -4.35 16.86
CA ALA A 11 -2.89 -5.24 16.54
C ALA A 11 -2.58 -6.08 15.28
N LYS A 12 -1.29 -6.33 15.03
CA LYS A 12 -0.83 -7.05 13.85
C LYS A 12 -1.22 -8.53 13.96
N LYS A 13 -2.29 -8.90 13.26
CA LYS A 13 -2.63 -10.29 12.94
C LYS A 13 -2.07 -10.68 11.57
N CYS A 14 -1.55 -11.90 11.45
CA CYS A 14 -1.11 -12.48 10.19
C CYS A 14 -2.27 -12.57 9.18
N GLY A 15 -1.94 -12.58 7.88
CA GLY A 15 -2.78 -12.35 6.71
C GLY A 15 -4.17 -12.99 6.65
N HIS A 16 -4.35 -14.09 7.39
CA HIS A 16 -5.48 -15.02 7.30
C HIS A 16 -6.41 -14.99 8.52
N MET A 17 -6.12 -14.20 9.56
CA MET A 17 -6.97 -14.15 10.77
C MET A 17 -7.84 -12.89 10.80
N GLY A 18 -9.15 -13.08 10.93
CA GLY A 18 -10.13 -12.02 11.15
C GLY A 18 -9.70 -11.09 12.29
N GLY A 19 -9.65 -9.79 11.99
CA GLY A 19 -9.25 -8.75 12.93
C GLY A 19 -7.99 -7.97 12.55
N LYS A 20 -7.65 -7.86 11.26
CA LYS A 20 -6.68 -6.84 10.82
C LYS A 20 -7.29 -5.46 11.06
N VAL A 21 -6.56 -4.62 11.79
CA VAL A 21 -6.93 -3.23 12.06
C VAL A 21 -6.02 -2.31 11.25
N LEU A 22 -6.62 -1.52 10.37
CA LEU A 22 -5.90 -0.54 9.56
C LEU A 22 -5.72 0.79 10.29
N VAL A 23 -4.67 1.51 9.92
CA VAL A 23 -4.53 2.93 10.23
C VAL A 23 -5.21 3.79 9.16
N PRO A 24 -5.55 5.05 9.47
CA PRO A 24 -6.11 5.96 8.48
C PRO A 24 -5.13 6.16 7.33
N THR A 25 -5.65 6.37 6.13
CA THR A 25 -4.84 6.52 4.90
C THR A 25 -3.76 7.61 5.08
N ARG A 26 -4.08 8.73 5.74
CA ARG A 26 -3.13 9.80 6.06
C ARG A 26 -1.98 9.35 6.95
N GLU A 27 -2.23 8.53 7.97
CA GLU A 27 -1.18 8.05 8.86
C GLU A 27 -0.17 7.18 8.08
N PHE A 28 -0.66 6.32 7.20
CA PHE A 28 0.24 5.50 6.39
C PHE A 28 1.03 6.33 5.36
N VAL A 29 0.41 7.34 4.75
CA VAL A 29 1.12 8.31 3.89
C VAL A 29 2.26 9.01 4.65
N GLN A 30 2.05 9.37 5.92
CA GLN A 30 3.10 9.95 6.76
C GLN A 30 4.24 8.95 7.00
N LYS A 31 3.95 7.67 7.22
CA LYS A 31 4.98 6.62 7.34
C LYS A 31 5.80 6.45 6.07
N LEU A 32 5.17 6.47 4.89
CA LEU A 32 5.87 6.41 3.61
C LEU A 32 6.76 7.65 3.39
N THR A 33 6.25 8.83 3.74
CA THR A 33 7.00 10.09 3.66
C THR A 33 8.22 10.07 4.59
N ALA A 34 8.05 9.59 5.83
CA ALA A 34 9.14 9.44 6.78
C ALA A 34 10.19 8.42 6.30
N ALA A 35 9.76 7.32 5.68
CA ALA A 35 10.68 6.34 5.10
C ALA A 35 11.50 6.92 3.95
N ARG A 36 10.88 7.77 3.10
CA ARG A 36 11.59 8.49 2.04
C ARG A 36 12.59 9.48 2.62
N LEU A 37 12.16 10.29 3.59
CA LEU A 37 13.03 11.23 4.27
C LEU A 37 14.25 10.52 4.88
N ALA A 38 14.05 9.37 5.53
CA ALA A 38 15.15 8.60 6.09
C ALA A 38 16.13 8.08 5.03
N ALA A 39 15.62 7.65 3.86
CA ALA A 39 16.46 7.23 2.74
C ALA A 39 17.27 8.40 2.17
N ASP A 40 16.65 9.57 2.06
CA ASP A 40 17.29 10.79 1.55
C ASP A 40 18.37 11.30 2.52
N VAL A 41 18.12 11.28 3.84
CA VAL A 41 19.10 11.64 4.88
C VAL A 41 20.32 10.70 4.87
N MET A 42 20.09 9.43 4.61
CA MET A 42 21.13 8.40 4.55
C MET A 42 21.84 8.32 3.19
N ASP A 43 21.43 9.14 2.22
CA ASP A 43 21.91 9.15 0.84
C ASP A 43 21.95 7.75 0.19
N VAL A 44 20.89 6.96 0.43
CA VAL A 44 20.74 5.62 -0.14
C VAL A 44 19.49 5.56 -1.02
N PRO A 45 19.58 5.10 -2.28
CA PRO A 45 18.43 4.98 -3.18
C PRO A 45 17.54 3.78 -2.81
N THR A 46 16.96 3.84 -1.61
CA THR A 46 16.15 2.76 -1.06
C THR A 46 14.82 2.68 -1.79
N ILE A 47 14.51 1.48 -2.30
CA ILE A 47 13.20 1.15 -2.85
C ILE A 47 12.18 1.09 -1.71
N ILE A 48 11.10 1.87 -1.82
CA ILE A 48 9.99 1.92 -0.88
C ILE A 48 8.78 1.21 -1.48
N VAL A 49 8.28 0.20 -0.76
CA VAL A 49 7.10 -0.58 -1.15
C VAL A 49 5.96 -0.27 -0.19
N ALA A 50 4.88 0.33 -0.68
CA ALA A 50 3.66 0.54 0.09
C ALA A 50 2.81 -0.74 0.10
N ARG A 51 2.84 -1.48 1.21
CA ARG A 51 1.97 -2.64 1.41
C ARG A 51 0.62 -2.21 2.01
N THR A 52 -0.47 -2.67 1.41
CA THR A 52 -1.82 -2.54 1.96
C THR A 52 -2.43 -3.89 2.28
N ASP A 53 -2.99 -4.01 3.47
CA ASP A 53 -3.70 -5.20 3.95
C ASP A 53 -5.24 -5.05 3.85
N ALA A 54 -5.71 -4.02 3.15
CA ALA A 54 -7.12 -3.65 3.07
C ALA A 54 -8.02 -4.66 2.35
N LEU A 55 -7.45 -5.62 1.61
CA LEU A 55 -8.22 -6.68 0.97
C LEU A 55 -8.95 -7.55 1.99
N GLY A 56 -8.29 -7.88 3.12
CA GLY A 56 -8.83 -8.74 4.18
C GLY A 56 -9.06 -8.02 5.52
N ALA A 57 -9.05 -6.69 5.54
CA ALA A 57 -9.24 -5.91 6.77
C ALA A 57 -10.67 -5.40 6.91
N PHE A 58 -11.21 -5.51 8.13
CA PHE A 58 -12.58 -5.12 8.46
C PHE A 58 -12.65 -4.03 9.53
N LEU A 59 -11.50 -3.59 10.06
CA LEU A 59 -11.42 -2.65 11.16
C LEU A 59 -10.48 -1.49 10.81
N LEU A 60 -10.84 -0.29 11.24
CA LEU A 60 -10.07 0.94 11.11
C LEU A 60 -9.93 1.61 12.48
N THR A 61 -8.75 2.12 12.79
CA THR A 61 -8.48 2.79 14.07
C THR A 61 -9.19 4.13 14.24
N SER A 62 -9.36 4.91 13.17
CA SER A 62 -9.98 6.24 13.21
C SER A 62 -10.61 6.62 11.87
N ASP A 63 -11.73 7.35 11.91
CA ASP A 63 -12.44 7.93 10.77
C ASP A 63 -11.95 9.34 10.38
N ALA A 64 -10.80 9.77 10.91
CA ALA A 64 -10.26 11.12 10.71
C ALA A 64 -9.89 11.45 9.25
N ASP A 65 -9.80 10.45 8.36
CA ASP A 65 -9.50 10.64 6.95
C ASP A 65 -10.76 10.49 6.10
N GLU A 66 -11.13 11.56 5.39
CA GLU A 66 -12.31 11.58 4.49
C GLU A 66 -12.27 10.47 3.44
N ARG A 67 -11.07 10.06 2.99
CA ARG A 67 -10.92 9.00 1.97
C ARG A 67 -11.36 7.63 2.48
N ASP A 68 -11.27 7.41 3.78
CA ASP A 68 -11.64 6.14 4.41
C ASP A 68 -13.15 6.03 4.67
N LYS A 69 -13.86 7.18 4.76
CA LYS A 69 -15.29 7.22 5.11
C LYS A 69 -16.18 6.45 4.14
N ALA A 70 -15.83 6.42 2.85
CA ALA A 70 -16.56 5.68 1.84
C ALA A 70 -16.64 4.16 2.13
N PHE A 71 -15.70 3.64 2.93
CA PHE A 71 -15.61 2.23 3.28
C PHE A 71 -16.18 1.92 4.67
N LEU A 72 -16.51 2.92 5.49
CA LEU A 72 -17.06 2.68 6.83
C LEU A 72 -18.49 2.13 6.76
N THR A 73 -18.84 1.30 7.74
CA THR A 73 -20.21 0.80 7.91
C THR A 73 -21.04 1.64 8.88
N GLY A 74 -20.39 2.49 9.68
CA GLY A 74 -21.02 3.27 10.76
C GLY A 74 -21.04 2.55 12.12
N GLU A 75 -20.69 1.26 12.15
CA GLU A 75 -20.60 0.48 13.39
C GLU A 75 -19.23 0.62 14.06
N ARG A 76 -19.18 0.35 15.36
CA ARG A 76 -17.96 0.35 16.17
C ARG A 76 -17.84 -0.91 17.01
N THR A 77 -16.62 -1.37 17.22
CA THR A 77 -16.33 -2.49 18.13
C THR A 77 -16.26 -2.01 19.58
N PRO A 78 -16.39 -2.90 20.58
CA PRO A 78 -16.24 -2.54 22.00
C PRO A 78 -14.89 -1.91 22.34
N GLU A 79 -13.83 -2.26 21.60
CA GLU A 79 -12.48 -1.69 21.73
C GLU A 79 -12.36 -0.28 21.12
N GLY A 80 -13.41 0.20 20.44
CA GLY A 80 -13.47 1.53 19.84
C GLY A 80 -13.03 1.61 18.38
N TYR A 81 -12.77 0.48 17.71
CA TYR A 81 -12.44 0.46 16.29
C TYR A 81 -13.68 0.71 15.43
N PHE A 82 -13.48 1.31 14.27
CA PHE A 82 -14.52 1.49 13.26
C PHE A 82 -14.61 0.27 12.36
N CYS A 83 -15.82 -0.22 12.16
CA CYS A 83 -16.07 -1.28 11.19
C CYS A 83 -16.01 -0.72 9.77
N MET A 84 -15.29 -1.40 8.88
CA MET A 84 -15.14 -1.03 7.47
C MET A 84 -15.36 -2.22 6.54
N ARG A 85 -15.82 -1.92 5.33
CA ARG A 85 -15.86 -2.84 4.20
C ARG A 85 -14.47 -2.86 3.56
N GLY A 86 -13.74 -3.93 3.80
CA GLY A 86 -12.50 -4.24 3.08
C GLY A 86 -12.75 -4.62 1.63
N GLY A 87 -11.81 -5.37 1.05
CA GLY A 87 -11.91 -5.90 -0.30
C GLY A 87 -11.20 -5.03 -1.35
N ILE A 88 -11.39 -5.41 -2.61
CA ILE A 88 -10.56 -4.91 -3.73
C ILE A 88 -10.70 -3.40 -3.94
N GLU A 89 -11.90 -2.82 -3.76
CA GLU A 89 -12.12 -1.39 -3.94
C GLU A 89 -11.42 -0.56 -2.85
N SER A 90 -11.45 -1.03 -1.60
CA SER A 90 -10.72 -0.41 -0.47
C SER A 90 -9.22 -0.49 -0.68
N ALA A 91 -8.75 -1.67 -1.10
CA ALA A 91 -7.35 -1.90 -1.43
C ALA A 91 -6.88 -0.96 -2.55
N ILE A 92 -7.61 -0.89 -3.67
CA ILE A 92 -7.31 0.00 -4.79
C ILE A 92 -7.29 1.46 -4.39
N ALA A 93 -8.30 1.94 -3.65
CA ALA A 93 -8.37 3.33 -3.22
C ALA A 93 -7.15 3.72 -2.37
N ARG A 94 -6.76 2.86 -1.44
CA ARG A 94 -5.54 3.01 -0.63
C ARG A 94 -4.28 2.95 -1.49
N GLY A 95 -4.20 1.99 -2.40
CA GLY A 95 -3.09 1.84 -3.34
C GLY A 95 -2.88 3.07 -4.23
N LEU A 96 -3.95 3.71 -4.68
CA LEU A 96 -3.91 4.98 -5.42
C LEU A 96 -3.44 6.14 -4.54
N ALA A 97 -3.90 6.20 -3.29
CA ALA A 97 -3.46 7.22 -2.34
C ALA A 97 -1.97 7.08 -1.95
N TYR A 98 -1.44 5.85 -1.95
CA TYR A 98 -0.04 5.58 -1.60
C TYR A 98 0.91 5.71 -2.78
N ALA A 99 0.41 5.58 -4.02
CA ALA A 99 1.23 5.57 -5.23
C ALA A 99 2.18 6.77 -5.40
N PRO A 100 1.83 8.02 -5.00
CA PRO A 100 2.76 9.14 -5.10
C PRO A 100 3.96 9.05 -4.13
N PHE A 101 3.87 8.24 -3.09
CA PHE A 101 4.85 8.19 -1.98
C PHE A 101 5.70 6.91 -1.99
N ALA A 102 5.48 5.99 -2.93
CA ALA A 102 6.16 4.70 -2.99
C ALA A 102 6.57 4.34 -4.42
N ASP A 103 7.67 3.57 -4.53
CA ASP A 103 8.15 3.06 -5.83
C ASP A 103 7.25 1.93 -6.35
N MET A 104 6.71 1.13 -5.42
CA MET A 104 5.81 0.02 -5.68
C MET A 104 4.66 0.01 -4.66
N VAL A 105 3.51 -0.51 -5.08
CA VAL A 105 2.38 -0.81 -4.17
C VAL A 105 2.16 -2.31 -4.21
N TRP A 106 2.00 -2.91 -3.03
CA TRP A 106 1.72 -4.32 -2.86
C TRP A 106 0.37 -4.48 -2.15
N PHE A 107 -0.58 -5.12 -2.84
CA PHE A 107 -1.84 -5.56 -2.25
C PHE A 107 -1.63 -6.93 -1.63
N GLU A 108 -1.77 -7.07 -0.32
CA GLU A 108 -1.67 -8.38 0.31
C GLU A 108 -2.92 -9.21 0.01
N THR A 109 -2.72 -10.45 -0.46
CA THR A 109 -3.79 -11.40 -0.73
C THR A 109 -3.55 -12.70 0.03
N GLY A 110 -4.62 -13.26 0.60
CA GLY A 110 -4.58 -14.57 1.27
C GLY A 110 -4.59 -15.73 0.29
N GLU A 111 -5.21 -15.55 -0.87
CA GLU A 111 -5.25 -16.51 -1.97
C GLU A 111 -4.70 -15.88 -3.25
N PRO A 112 -3.92 -16.63 -4.06
CA PRO A 112 -3.43 -16.13 -5.34
C PRO A 112 -4.58 -16.06 -6.36
N ASN A 113 -5.06 -14.86 -6.67
CA ASN A 113 -6.12 -14.63 -7.65
C ASN A 113 -5.65 -13.70 -8.79
N MET A 114 -5.70 -14.22 -10.03
CA MET A 114 -5.25 -13.49 -11.23
C MET A 114 -6.20 -12.34 -11.63
N GLU A 115 -7.48 -12.42 -11.30
CA GLU A 115 -8.45 -11.35 -11.59
C GLU A 115 -8.27 -10.15 -10.67
N GLU A 116 -8.04 -10.40 -9.38
CA GLU A 116 -7.70 -9.36 -8.40
C GLU A 116 -6.39 -8.65 -8.77
N ALA A 117 -5.39 -9.42 -9.19
CA ALA A 117 -4.11 -8.88 -9.66
C ALA A 117 -4.28 -7.98 -10.89
N LYS A 118 -5.08 -8.39 -11.88
CA LYS A 118 -5.35 -7.59 -13.08
C LYS A 118 -6.09 -6.30 -12.74
N SER A 119 -7.04 -6.34 -11.81
CA SER A 119 -7.86 -5.20 -11.40
C SER A 119 -7.02 -4.11 -10.73
N GLY A 120 -6.10 -4.48 -9.83
CA GLY A 120 -5.17 -3.56 -9.19
C GLY A 120 -4.18 -2.90 -10.17
N VAL A 121 -3.74 -3.63 -11.20
CA VAL A 121 -2.78 -3.13 -12.21
C VAL A 121 -3.44 -2.16 -13.20
N SER A 122 -4.65 -2.45 -13.67
CA SER A 122 -5.34 -1.65 -14.70
C SER A 122 -5.60 -0.21 -14.23
N ARG A 123 -6.09 -0.02 -13.00
CA ARG A 123 -6.38 1.30 -12.43
C ARG A 123 -5.14 2.13 -12.09
N LYS A 124 -3.95 1.52 -11.92
CA LYS A 124 -2.71 2.27 -11.62
C LYS A 124 -2.12 3.00 -12.83
N ARG A 125 -2.37 2.51 -14.06
CA ARG A 125 -1.79 3.09 -15.29
C ARG A 125 -2.26 4.52 -15.59
N SER A 126 -3.37 4.96 -14.99
CA SER A 126 -3.95 6.29 -15.23
C SER A 126 -3.48 7.38 -14.26
N ALA A 127 -2.72 7.06 -13.20
CA ALA A 127 -2.30 8.05 -12.20
C ALA A 127 -0.94 8.69 -12.57
N PRO A 128 -0.82 10.03 -12.58
CA PRO A 128 0.44 10.71 -12.85
C PRO A 128 1.46 10.46 -11.72
N ARG A 129 2.70 10.11 -12.09
CA ARG A 129 3.83 10.00 -11.14
C ARG A 129 4.34 11.38 -10.76
N PRO A 130 4.67 11.66 -9.48
CA PRO A 130 5.40 12.86 -9.14
C PRO A 130 6.80 12.84 -9.78
N PRO A 131 7.34 14.01 -10.17
CA PRO A 131 8.68 14.10 -10.75
C PRO A 131 9.71 13.63 -9.71
N ARG A 132 10.65 12.79 -10.15
CA ARG A 132 11.81 12.39 -9.35
C ARG A 132 12.87 13.49 -9.37
N PRO A 133 13.60 13.71 -8.26
CA PRO A 133 14.74 14.61 -8.27
C PRO A 133 15.82 14.14 -9.28
N PRO A 134 16.50 15.06 -9.97
CA PRO A 134 17.49 14.73 -10.98
C PRO A 134 18.74 14.10 -10.31
N GLY A 135 19.12 12.89 -10.73
CA GLY A 135 20.37 12.23 -10.29
C GLY A 135 20.28 10.74 -9.95
N GLY A 136 19.08 10.16 -9.85
CA GLY A 136 18.92 8.72 -9.58
C GLY A 136 19.01 7.87 -10.85
N THR A 137 19.78 6.79 -10.81
CA THR A 137 19.90 5.78 -11.88
C THR A 137 18.52 5.34 -12.37
N THR A 138 18.28 5.42 -13.67
CA THR A 138 16.98 5.17 -14.30
C THR A 138 16.46 3.76 -14.07
N VAL A 139 15.18 3.63 -13.71
CA VAL A 139 14.47 2.33 -13.59
C VAL A 139 14.31 1.63 -14.95
N ASP A 140 14.58 2.35 -16.05
CA ASP A 140 14.69 1.74 -17.39
C ASP A 140 15.81 0.69 -17.46
N ASP A 141 16.82 0.78 -16.60
CA ASP A 141 17.91 -0.20 -16.50
C ASP A 141 17.49 -1.50 -15.74
N LEU A 142 16.51 -1.41 -14.84
CA LEU A 142 15.99 -2.58 -14.11
C LEU A 142 14.90 -3.32 -14.87
N THR A 143 14.09 -2.60 -15.65
CA THR A 143 13.02 -3.20 -16.46
C THR A 143 13.59 -4.06 -17.59
N PHE A 144 14.79 -3.73 -18.09
CA PHE A 144 15.51 -4.53 -19.08
C PHE A 144 16.12 -5.83 -18.51
N ARG A 145 16.43 -5.87 -17.20
CA ARG A 145 17.07 -7.03 -16.57
C ARG A 145 16.11 -8.14 -16.16
N ILE A 146 14.87 -7.82 -15.81
CA ILE A 146 13.88 -8.83 -15.42
C ILE A 146 13.36 -9.60 -16.65
N LYS A 147 13.33 -8.99 -17.83
CA LYS A 147 12.91 -9.67 -19.06
C LYS A 147 13.91 -10.72 -19.55
N ARG A 148 15.20 -10.56 -19.24
CA ARG A 148 16.24 -11.50 -19.66
C ARG A 148 16.37 -12.74 -18.75
N ALA A 149 15.94 -12.64 -17.49
CA ALA A 149 15.92 -13.77 -16.57
C ALA A 149 14.73 -14.73 -16.80
N ALA A 150 13.68 -14.29 -17.52
CA ALA A 150 12.51 -15.10 -17.84
C ALA A 150 12.58 -15.81 -19.20
N ASP A 151 13.42 -15.34 -20.14
CA ASP A 151 13.48 -15.86 -21.52
C ASP A 151 14.70 -16.75 -21.84
N GLY A 152 15.46 -17.19 -20.83
CA GLY A 152 16.43 -18.29 -20.97
C GLY A 152 17.42 -18.18 -22.16
N ARG A 153 17.97 -16.98 -22.42
CA ARG A 153 19.08 -16.75 -23.38
C ARG A 153 20.12 -15.75 -22.88
#